data_AF-A0A396GEZ3-F1
#
_entry.id   AF-A0A396GEZ3-F1
#
_cell.length_a   1.000
_cell.length_b   1.000
_cell.length_c   1.000
_cell.angle_alpha   90.00
_cell.angle_beta   90.00
_cell.angle_gamma   90.00
#
_symmetry.space_group_name_H-M   'P 1'
#
loop_
_entity.id
_entity.type
_entity.pdbx_description
1 polymer ?
#
loop_
_entity_poly.entity_id
_entity_poly.type
_entity_poly.pdbx_seq_one_letter_code
_entity_poly.pdbx_strand_id
1 'polypeptide(L)' 'MKNLIACILILGFFSPCICQRWNLVGTKKNTFNVMEYGARGDGKSDDSHAFLSAWKSTCAAKGAATLVIPPQKNSW' A
#
# COMPACT_ATOMS: atom_id res chain seq x y z
N MET A 1 24.18 -7.15 38.71
CA MET A 1 22.90 -7.05 37.96
C MET A 1 22.28 -5.64 37.93
N LYS A 2 22.80 -4.64 38.65
CA LYS A 2 22.37 -3.22 38.50
C LYS A 2 23.00 -2.53 37.30
N ASN A 3 24.22 -2.94 36.93
CA ASN A 3 25.01 -2.34 35.85
C ASN A 3 24.46 -2.71 34.45
N LEU A 4 23.74 -3.83 34.34
CA LEU A 4 23.09 -4.28 33.11
C LEU A 4 21.84 -3.43 32.78
N ILE A 5 21.13 -2.97 33.81
CA ILE A 5 19.94 -2.11 33.68
C ILE A 5 20.34 -0.68 33.29
N ALA A 6 21.49 -0.20 33.78
CA ALA A 6 22.04 1.09 33.38
C ALA A 6 22.40 1.14 31.88
N CYS A 7 22.94 0.06 31.30
CA CYS A 7 23.24 -0.01 29.88
C CYS A 7 21.99 0.08 28.99
N ILE A 8 20.86 -0.49 29.42
CA ILE A 8 19.59 -0.45 28.65
C ILE A 8 19.03 0.98 28.58
N LEU A 9 19.14 1.75 29.67
CA LEU A 9 18.65 3.14 29.71
C LEU A 9 19.56 4.10 28.93
N ILE A 10 20.87 3.86 28.90
CA ILE A 10 21.85 4.69 28.18
C ILE A 10 21.78 4.42 26.67
N LEU A 11 21.53 3.18 26.24
CA LEU A 11 21.33 2.82 24.83
C LEU A 11 19.94 3.23 24.30
N GLY A 12 18.96 3.47 25.17
CA GLY A 12 17.61 3.93 24.80
C GLY A 12 17.43 5.44 24.68
N PHE A 13 18.33 6.26 25.25
CA PHE A 13 18.14 7.72 25.31
C PHE A 13 19.17 8.56 24.54
N PHE A 14 20.32 8.02 24.12
CA PHE A 14 21.41 8.81 23.52
C PHE A 14 21.72 8.52 22.05
N SER A 15 20.86 7.78 21.34
CA SER A 15 20.97 7.69 19.89
C SER A 15 19.62 7.93 19.21
N PRO A 16 19.35 9.19 18.80
CA PRO A 16 18.44 9.47 17.69
C PRO A 16 18.90 8.83 16.37
N CYS A 17 20.04 8.13 16.36
CA CYS A 17 20.52 7.30 15.26
C CYS A 17 20.21 5.80 15.45
N ILE A 18 19.32 5.41 16.38
CA ILE A 18 18.61 4.14 16.21
C ILE A 18 17.81 4.32 14.91
N CYS A 19 18.29 3.65 13.87
CA CYS A 19 17.85 3.68 12.47
C CYS A 19 16.39 3.26 12.29
N GLN A 20 15.48 4.01 12.89
CA GLN A 20 14.05 3.91 12.71
C GLN A 20 13.55 5.31 12.33
N ARG A 21 14.20 5.91 11.32
CA ARG A 21 13.47 6.68 10.30
C ARG A 21 12.57 5.67 9.58
N TRP A 22 11.58 5.14 10.31
CA TRP A 22 10.47 4.43 9.71
C TRP A 22 9.91 5.42 8.70
N ASN A 23 9.65 4.92 7.50
CA ASN A 23 9.01 5.62 6.41
C ASN A 23 7.65 6.19 6.86
N LEU A 24 7.61 7.23 7.71
CA LEU A 24 6.40 7.68 8.41
C LEU A 24 5.69 8.82 7.68
N VAL A 25 5.97 8.99 6.40
CA VAL A 25 4.92 9.25 5.42
C VAL A 25 5.19 8.31 4.26
N GLY A 26 5.01 7.01 4.49
CA GLY A 26 4.53 6.16 3.42
C GLY A 26 3.19 6.76 3.02
N THR A 27 3.17 7.63 2.00
CA THR A 27 1.93 7.93 1.31
C THR A 27 1.41 6.55 0.92
N LYS A 28 0.37 6.07 1.61
CA LYS A 28 -0.35 4.89 1.14
C LYS A 28 -0.76 5.28 -0.27
N LYS A 29 -0.10 4.67 -1.26
CA LYS A 29 -0.47 4.88 -2.65
C LYS A 29 -1.88 4.31 -2.76
N ASN A 30 -2.85 5.18 -2.90
CA ASN A 30 -4.25 4.82 -3.06
C ASN A 30 -4.44 4.28 -4.48
N THR A 31 -3.96 3.06 -4.70
CA THR A 31 -3.99 2.39 -6.00
C THR A 31 -5.02 1.30 -5.96
N PHE A 32 -5.94 1.31 -6.91
CA PHE A 32 -7.06 0.37 -6.99
C PHE A 32 -7.00 -0.34 -8.33
N ASN A 33 -6.46 -1.56 -8.34
CA ASN A 33 -6.35 -2.37 -9.55
C ASN A 33 -7.69 -3.06 -9.82
N VAL A 34 -8.28 -2.85 -10.99
CA VAL A 34 -9.59 -3.43 -11.36
C VAL A 34 -9.62 -4.96 -11.27
N MET A 35 -8.47 -5.63 -11.40
CA MET A 35 -8.36 -7.09 -11.27
C MET A 35 -8.63 -7.57 -9.83
N GLU A 36 -8.34 -6.75 -8.82
CA GLU A 36 -8.65 -7.04 -7.41
C GLU A 36 -10.16 -6.97 -7.12
N TYR A 37 -10.91 -6.34 -8.03
CA TYR A 37 -12.37 -6.21 -7.99
C TYR A 37 -13.07 -7.22 -8.90
N GLY A 38 -12.32 -8.16 -9.49
CA GLY A 38 -12.86 -9.25 -10.30
C GLY A 38 -12.91 -8.98 -11.81
N ALA A 39 -12.28 -7.90 -12.30
CA ALA A 39 -12.14 -7.71 -13.74
C ALA A 39 -11.27 -8.84 -14.33
N ARG A 40 -11.64 -9.32 -15.51
CA ARG A 40 -10.93 -10.42 -16.18
C ARG A 40 -10.09 -9.96 -17.37
N GLY A 41 -10.56 -8.96 -18.12
CA GLY A 41 -9.83 -8.42 -19.27
C GLY A 41 -9.64 -9.42 -20.43
N ASP A 42 -10.55 -10.37 -20.60
CA ASP A 42 -10.49 -11.40 -21.65
C ASP A 42 -11.24 -11.04 -22.94
N GLY A 43 -11.83 -9.84 -23.00
CA GLY A 43 -12.64 -9.36 -24.12
C GLY A 43 -13.97 -10.10 -24.31
N LYS A 44 -14.38 -10.96 -23.35
CA LYS A 44 -15.60 -11.77 -23.41
C LYS A 44 -16.49 -11.58 -22.19
N SER A 45 -15.89 -11.49 -21.01
CA SER A 45 -16.59 -11.33 -19.74
C SER A 45 -17.03 -9.88 -19.56
N ASP A 46 -18.22 -9.66 -18.99
CA ASP A 46 -18.66 -8.32 -18.61
C ASP A 46 -17.96 -7.90 -17.31
N ASP A 47 -16.99 -6.99 -17.43
CA ASP A 47 -16.22 -6.46 -16.31
C ASP A 47 -16.85 -5.20 -15.68
N SER A 48 -18.03 -4.75 -16.13
CA SER A 48 -18.63 -3.48 -15.70
C SER A 48 -18.77 -3.36 -14.18
N HIS A 49 -19.15 -4.46 -13.50
CA HIS A 49 -19.33 -4.46 -12.05
C HIS A 49 -18.00 -4.33 -11.29
N ALA A 50 -16.92 -4.93 -11.80
CA ALA A 50 -15.58 -4.81 -11.22
C ALA A 50 -15.07 -3.37 -11.33
N PHE A 51 -15.26 -2.75 -12.51
CA PHE A 51 -14.89 -1.34 -12.73
C PHE A 51 -15.67 -0.38 -11.83
N LEU A 52 -16.99 -0.55 -11.71
CA LEU A 52 -17.81 0.26 -10.82
C LEU A 52 -17.38 0.13 -9.36
N SER A 53 -17.03 -1.08 -8.94
CA SER A 53 -16.57 -1.34 -7.57
C SER A 53 -15.21 -0.71 -7.29
N ALA A 54 -14.25 -0.88 -8.21
CA ALA A 54 -12.92 -0.27 -8.12
C ALA A 54 -12.99 1.27 -8.14
N TRP A 55 -13.88 1.83 -8.96
CA TRP A 55 -14.11 3.27 -9.04
C TRP A 55 -14.69 3.82 -7.73
N LYS A 56 -15.67 3.15 -7.12
CA LYS A 56 -16.22 3.53 -5.80
C LYS A 56 -15.13 3.60 -4.73
N SER A 57 -14.25 2.61 -4.69
CA SER A 57 -13.11 2.62 -3.75
C SER A 57 -12.11 3.73 -4.05
N THR A 58 -11.86 4.01 -5.34
CA THR A 58 -11.00 5.12 -5.78
C THR A 58 -11.55 6.46 -5.30
N CYS A 59 -12.85 6.71 -5.46
CA CYS A 59 -13.50 7.93 -4.98
C CYS A 59 -13.55 8.04 -3.44
N ALA A 60 -13.59 6.92 -2.73
CA ALA A 60 -13.61 6.90 -1.27
C ALA A 60 -12.22 7.16 -0.64
N ALA A 61 -11.15 7.14 -1.44
CA ALA A 61 -9.79 7.33 -0.96
C ALA A 61 -9.54 8.78 -0.50
N LYS A 62 -8.78 8.94 0.59
CA LYS A 62 -8.34 10.27 1.04
C LYS A 62 -7.08 10.69 0.26
N GLY A 63 -7.17 11.81 -0.43
CA GLY A 63 -6.08 12.35 -1.24
C GLY A 63 -6.02 11.76 -2.64
N ALA A 64 -4.90 11.97 -3.34
CA ALA A 64 -4.74 11.47 -4.71
C ALA A 64 -4.87 9.95 -4.76
N ALA A 65 -5.60 9.46 -5.75
CA ALA A 65 -5.84 8.06 -5.99
C ALA A 65 -5.69 7.72 -7.47
N THR A 66 -5.38 6.46 -7.75
CA THR A 66 -5.15 5.95 -9.10
C THR A 66 -5.94 4.67 -9.29
N LEU A 67 -6.89 4.69 -10.22
CA LEU A 67 -7.50 3.47 -10.74
C LEU A 67 -6.52 2.84 -11.75
N VAL A 68 -6.15 1.59 -11.54
CA VAL A 68 -5.21 0.87 -12.40
C VAL A 68 -5.96 -0.11 -13.28
N ILE A 69 -5.76 0.05 -14.58
CA ILE A 69 -6.18 -0.90 -15.62
C ILE A 69 -4.89 -1.51 -16.19
N PRO A 70 -4.54 -2.75 -15.85
CA PRO A 70 -3.31 -3.36 -16.35
C PRO A 70 -3.40 -3.64 -17.85
N PRO A 71 -2.26 -3.75 -18.55
CA PRO A 71 -2.25 -4.23 -19.93
C PRO A 71 -2.81 -5.65 -20.00
N GLN A 72 -3.35 -6.01 -21.17
CA GLN A 72 -3.76 -7.39 -21.44
C GLN A 72 -2.57 -8.33 -21.22
N LYS A 73 -2.77 -9.45 -20.53
CA LYS A 73 -1.77 -10.53 -20.48
C LYS A 73 -1.61 -11.10 -21.89
N ASN A 74 -0.58 -10.64 -22.59
CA ASN A 74 -0.01 -11.35 -23.72
C ASN A 74 0.99 -12.38 -23.17
N SER A 75 0.58 -13.65 -23.15
CA SER A 75 1.45 -14.79 -22.89
C SER A 75 2.43 -14.95 -24.04
N TRP A 76 3.60 -14.33 -23.91
CA TRP A 76 4.79 -14.64 -24.71
C TRP A 76 5.61 -15.72 -24.00
#